data_AF-A0A1J9YIY7-F1
#
_entry.id   AF-A0A1J9YIY7-F1
#
_cell.length_a   1.000
_cell.length_b   1.000
_cell.length_c   1.000
_cell.angle_alpha   90.00
_cell.angle_beta   90.00
_cell.angle_gamma   90.00
#
_symmetry.space_group_name_H-M   'P 1'
#
loop_
_entity.id
_entity.type
_entity.pdbx_description
1 polymer ?
#
loop_
_entity_poly.entity_id
_entity_poly.type
_entity_poly.pdbx_seq_one_letter_code
_entity_poly.pdbx_strand_id
1 'polypeptide(L)'
;MLRGFGAKLLFACFLFFSLPVVVQASPVETNVVDQQLDKLGIEDVKQFWDGLVTKYGGYLPESQKGSFMEFVKGEKEISIKEWMLGLLKYLFHELVANGKLLGTLIMLTIFSALLQSLQSAFSKSSVSKIADAVVYMVLIIFALNSFYVVMTYARETIQTMVDFILALLPILLALIATGGGVVSVSFFHPIIIFLMNTSGLLMNYIVLPLLLLATILSIVSTMSDQYKVTKLSKLLQNVSVGIIGIFLTIFLGVLSVQGTATAVADGIAVKTAKFVTGNFIPVVGRMFTEAADTVISASGLLKNTVGIIGLVILCLIVAFPAIQIFCIAFIYKFAAAVLQPVGGGAIIQCLDIIGRSIIYVFACLAIVSFMFFLSITIIIAAGNITLMMR
;
A
#
# COMPACT_ATOMS: atom_id res chain seq x y z
N MET A 1 -38.16 -0.33 22.15
CA MET A 1 -37.58 -1.69 22.14
C MET A 1 -36.98 -2.14 20.80
N LEU A 2 -37.08 -1.38 19.69
CA LEU A 2 -36.64 -1.83 18.35
C LEU A 2 -35.17 -1.52 17.95
N ARG A 3 -34.43 -0.69 18.69
CA ARG A 3 -33.05 -0.30 18.30
C ARG A 3 -31.95 -1.30 18.68
N GLY A 4 -32.22 -2.22 19.60
CA GLY A 4 -31.25 -3.25 20.02
C GLY A 4 -31.26 -4.52 19.17
N PHE A 5 -32.33 -4.74 18.40
CA PHE A 5 -32.51 -5.99 17.63
C PHE A 5 -31.68 -5.99 16.35
N GLY A 6 -31.56 -4.84 15.66
CA GLY A 6 -30.75 -4.71 14.44
C GLY A 6 -29.24 -4.86 14.69
N ALA A 7 -28.73 -4.36 15.82
CA ALA A 7 -27.32 -4.53 16.19
C ALA A 7 -27.00 -5.98 16.57
N LYS A 8 -27.94 -6.69 17.22
CA LYS A 8 -27.78 -8.12 17.54
C LYS A 8 -27.88 -8.99 16.29
N LEU A 9 -28.69 -8.63 15.30
CA LEU A 9 -28.78 -9.34 14.01
C LEU A 9 -27.51 -9.13 13.16
N LEU A 10 -26.97 -7.92 13.11
CA LEU A 10 -25.70 -7.62 12.43
C LEU A 10 -24.51 -8.31 13.11
N PHE A 11 -24.49 -8.36 14.44
CA PHE A 11 -23.47 -9.08 15.20
C PHE A 11 -23.61 -10.61 15.05
N ALA A 12 -24.83 -11.13 14.94
CA ALA A 12 -25.09 -12.53 14.64
C ALA A 12 -24.68 -12.91 13.20
N CYS A 13 -24.92 -12.04 12.21
CA CYS A 13 -24.42 -12.24 10.85
C CYS A 13 -22.88 -12.16 10.77
N PHE A 14 -22.24 -11.29 11.56
CA PHE A 14 -20.79 -11.20 11.64
C PHE A 14 -20.17 -12.42 12.34
N LEU A 15 -20.86 -13.00 13.34
CA LEU A 15 -20.47 -14.26 13.99
C LEU A 15 -20.70 -15.49 13.10
N PHE A 16 -21.73 -15.48 12.25
CA PHE A 16 -21.97 -16.57 11.29
C PHE A 16 -20.94 -16.58 10.15
N PHE A 17 -20.35 -15.42 9.81
CA PHE A 17 -19.29 -15.31 8.80
C PHE A 17 -17.87 -15.55 9.35
N SER A 18 -17.72 -15.68 10.68
CA SER A 18 -16.43 -15.90 11.36
C SER A 18 -16.29 -17.29 11.99
N LEU A 19 -17.24 -18.20 11.75
CA LEU A 19 -17.04 -19.62 12.02
C LEU A 19 -16.12 -20.20 10.94
N PRO A 20 -14.98 -20.81 11.30
CA PRO A 20 -14.19 -21.57 10.33
C PRO A 20 -15.05 -22.74 9.88
N VAL A 21 -15.47 -22.73 8.61
CA VAL A 21 -15.97 -23.96 7.99
C VAL A 21 -14.76 -24.89 7.92
N VAL A 22 -14.68 -25.82 8.87
CA VAL A 22 -13.75 -26.95 8.83
C VAL A 22 -14.25 -27.85 7.71
N VAL A 23 -13.84 -27.53 6.48
CA VAL A 23 -13.94 -28.44 5.35
C VAL A 23 -12.87 -29.49 5.57
N GLN A 24 -13.25 -30.66 6.06
CA GLN A 24 -12.39 -31.84 5.97
C GLN A 24 -12.21 -32.16 4.48
N ALA A 25 -11.09 -31.72 3.92
CA ALA A 25 -10.65 -32.17 2.61
C ALA A 25 -10.15 -33.61 2.73
N SER A 26 -10.63 -34.50 1.87
CA SER A 26 -9.94 -35.75 1.56
C SER A 26 -8.48 -35.46 1.19
N PRO A 27 -7.52 -36.34 1.51
CA PRO A 27 -6.13 -36.11 1.18
C PRO A 27 -5.98 -36.16 -0.33
N VAL A 28 -5.95 -34.98 -0.96
CA VAL A 28 -5.43 -34.83 -2.33
C VAL A 28 -3.92 -34.97 -2.21
N GLU A 29 -3.34 -35.86 -3.00
CA GLU A 29 -1.91 -36.18 -2.98
C GLU A 29 -1.05 -34.90 -3.00
N THR A 30 -0.31 -34.68 -1.91
CA THR A 30 0.61 -33.55 -1.68
C THR A 30 1.63 -33.38 -2.81
N ASN A 31 1.95 -34.47 -3.52
CA ASN A 31 2.90 -34.48 -4.64
C ASN A 31 2.47 -33.63 -5.85
N VAL A 32 1.16 -33.40 -6.08
CA VAL A 32 0.69 -32.65 -7.25
C VAL A 32 0.83 -31.13 -7.03
N VAL A 33 0.59 -30.68 -5.80
CA VAL A 33 0.71 -29.27 -5.39
C VAL A 33 2.17 -28.82 -5.40
N ASP A 34 3.08 -29.65 -4.87
CA ASP A 34 4.52 -29.35 -4.82
C ASP A 34 5.14 -29.30 -6.24
N GLN A 35 4.74 -30.18 -7.17
CA GLN A 35 5.24 -30.18 -8.55
C GLN A 35 4.71 -29.01 -9.41
N GLN A 36 3.53 -28.46 -9.08
CA GLN A 36 2.98 -27.30 -9.78
C GLN A 36 3.58 -25.98 -9.26
N LEU A 37 3.87 -25.88 -7.96
CA LEU A 37 4.49 -24.69 -7.35
C LEU A 37 5.89 -24.40 -7.94
N ASP A 38 6.73 -25.42 -8.14
CA ASP A 38 8.08 -25.26 -8.71
C ASP A 38 8.08 -24.85 -10.20
N LYS A 39 7.00 -25.11 -10.94
CA LYS A 39 6.86 -24.72 -12.36
C LYS A 39 6.22 -23.34 -12.57
N LEU A 40 5.65 -22.74 -11.54
CA LEU A 40 4.80 -21.54 -11.63
C LEU A 40 5.55 -20.20 -11.49
N GLY A 41 6.89 -20.18 -11.48
CA GLY A 41 7.66 -18.92 -11.42
C GLY A 41 7.62 -18.23 -10.06
N ILE A 42 7.44 -19.00 -8.99
CA ILE A 42 7.33 -18.50 -7.60
C ILE A 42 8.64 -17.88 -7.09
N GLU A 43 9.76 -18.15 -7.76
CA GLU A 43 11.08 -17.61 -7.40
C GLU A 43 11.10 -16.07 -7.37
N ASP A 44 10.40 -15.42 -8.30
CA ASP A 44 10.32 -13.95 -8.35
C ASP A 44 9.56 -13.40 -7.13
N VAL A 45 8.44 -14.03 -6.74
CA VAL A 45 7.66 -13.64 -5.55
C VAL A 45 8.44 -13.90 -4.26
N LYS A 46 9.19 -15.01 -4.22
CA LYS A 46 10.06 -15.37 -3.10
C LYS A 46 11.19 -14.34 -2.91
N GLN A 47 11.74 -13.78 -3.98
CA GLN A 47 12.76 -12.73 -3.87
C GLN A 47 12.23 -11.49 -3.13
N PHE A 48 10.97 -11.10 -3.32
CA PHE A 48 10.36 -10.00 -2.56
C PHE A 48 10.19 -10.36 -1.08
N TRP A 49 9.79 -11.60 -0.78
CA TRP A 49 9.72 -12.08 0.61
C TRP A 49 11.08 -12.05 1.29
N ASP A 50 12.10 -12.63 0.64
CA ASP A 50 13.46 -12.68 1.19
C ASP A 50 14.05 -11.27 1.39
N GLY A 51 13.75 -10.35 0.47
CA GLY A 51 14.08 -8.92 0.62
C GLY A 51 13.41 -8.28 1.85
N LEU A 52 12.13 -8.56 2.10
CA LEU A 52 11.42 -8.08 3.28
C LEU A 52 11.99 -8.68 4.57
N VAL A 53 12.25 -9.98 4.60
CA VAL A 53 12.82 -10.67 5.77
C VAL A 53 14.24 -10.17 6.05
N THR A 54 15.05 -9.95 5.02
CA THR A 54 16.42 -9.41 5.19
C THR A 54 16.39 -7.99 5.74
N LYS A 55 15.50 -7.13 5.23
CA LYS A 55 15.43 -5.71 5.61
C LYS A 55 14.70 -5.47 6.94
N TYR A 56 13.66 -6.24 7.22
CA TYR A 56 12.72 -6.00 8.33
C TYR A 56 12.54 -7.19 9.29
N GLY A 57 13.28 -8.29 9.12
CA GLY A 57 13.13 -9.53 9.89
C GLY A 57 13.24 -9.37 11.40
N GLY A 58 13.93 -8.34 11.90
CA GLY A 58 13.98 -8.01 13.34
C GLY A 58 12.65 -7.55 13.94
N TYR A 59 11.68 -7.19 13.09
CA TYR A 59 10.35 -6.69 13.45
C TYR A 59 9.22 -7.63 13.03
N LEU A 60 9.52 -8.68 12.26
CA LEU A 60 8.55 -9.72 11.92
C LEU A 60 8.35 -10.70 13.10
N PRO A 61 7.15 -11.26 13.29
CA PRO A 61 6.88 -12.28 14.31
C PRO A 61 7.83 -13.47 14.17
N GLU A 62 8.34 -14.02 15.28
CA GLU A 62 9.30 -15.15 15.25
C GLU A 62 8.73 -16.39 14.54
N SER A 63 7.43 -16.61 14.69
CA SER A 63 6.66 -17.63 13.98
C SER A 63 6.84 -17.52 12.45
N GLN A 64 6.95 -16.31 11.91
CA GLN A 64 6.90 -16.04 10.47
C GLN A 64 8.26 -15.65 9.86
N LYS A 65 9.37 -15.82 10.61
CA LYS A 65 10.75 -15.60 10.12
C LYS A 65 11.31 -16.75 9.26
N GLY A 66 10.52 -17.80 9.05
CA GLY A 66 10.91 -18.98 8.28
C GLY A 66 11.08 -18.73 6.78
N SER A 67 11.46 -19.79 6.06
CA SER A 67 11.50 -19.77 4.59
C SER A 67 10.11 -19.43 4.01
N PHE A 68 10.06 -18.83 2.82
CA PHE A 68 8.81 -18.59 2.08
C PHE A 68 7.91 -19.83 2.02
N MET A 69 8.49 -21.03 1.87
CA MET A 69 7.76 -22.31 1.90
C MET A 69 7.11 -22.61 3.27
N GLU A 70 7.78 -22.28 4.39
CA GLU A 70 7.19 -22.43 5.74
C GLU A 70 6.03 -21.46 5.95
N PHE A 71 6.15 -20.25 5.42
CA PHE A 71 5.08 -19.25 5.42
C PHE A 71 3.87 -19.72 4.61
N VAL A 72 4.10 -20.27 3.41
CA VAL A 72 3.05 -20.78 2.49
C VAL A 72 2.32 -21.98 3.09
N LYS A 73 3.05 -22.91 3.72
CA LYS A 73 2.46 -24.15 4.29
C LYS A 73 1.61 -23.89 5.53
N GLY A 74 1.68 -22.70 6.13
CA GLY A 74 0.80 -22.31 7.23
C GLY A 74 0.96 -23.16 8.49
N GLU A 75 2.11 -23.82 8.65
CA GLU A 75 2.37 -24.73 9.78
C GLU A 75 2.38 -24.02 11.14
N LYS A 76 2.37 -22.68 11.15
CA LYS A 76 2.41 -21.86 12.37
C LYS A 76 1.24 -20.88 12.40
N GLU A 77 0.58 -20.77 13.57
CA GLU A 77 -0.59 -19.90 13.76
C GLU A 77 -0.27 -18.41 13.47
N ILE A 78 -1.13 -17.77 12.69
CA ILE A 78 -1.04 -16.33 12.39
C ILE A 78 -1.59 -15.55 13.58
N SER A 79 -0.69 -15.12 14.47
CA SER A 79 -1.07 -14.27 15.61
C SER A 79 -1.09 -12.79 15.22
N ILE A 80 -2.28 -12.23 15.03
CA ILE A 80 -2.50 -10.79 14.74
C ILE A 80 -1.82 -9.91 15.80
N LYS A 81 -1.80 -10.38 17.06
CA LYS A 81 -1.19 -9.67 18.19
C LYS A 81 0.32 -9.51 18.00
N GLU A 82 1.02 -10.53 17.53
CA GLU A 82 2.46 -10.48 17.30
C GLU A 82 2.81 -9.55 16.14
N TRP A 83 2.02 -9.58 15.07
CA TRP A 83 2.15 -8.65 13.95
C TRP A 83 2.00 -7.19 14.39
N MET A 84 0.95 -6.90 15.16
CA MET A 84 0.73 -5.55 15.69
C MET A 84 1.87 -5.10 16.61
N LEU A 85 2.40 -6.01 17.44
CA LEU A 85 3.52 -5.72 18.33
C LEU A 85 4.83 -5.47 17.54
N GLY A 86 5.04 -6.21 16.46
CA GLY A 86 6.16 -6.01 15.54
C GLY A 86 6.13 -4.65 14.83
N LEU A 87 4.97 -4.28 14.28
CA LEU A 87 4.77 -2.97 13.66
C LEU A 87 4.91 -1.83 14.67
N LEU A 88 4.41 -2.01 15.89
CA LEU A 88 4.57 -1.03 16.96
C LEU A 88 6.03 -0.87 17.37
N LYS A 89 6.78 -1.98 17.51
CA LYS A 89 8.22 -1.96 17.78
C LYS A 89 8.99 -1.22 16.68
N TYR A 90 8.62 -1.45 15.41
CA TYR A 90 9.20 -0.74 14.28
C TYR A 90 8.88 0.77 14.32
N LEU A 91 7.64 1.14 14.64
CA LEU A 91 7.24 2.54 14.81
C LEU A 91 8.07 3.24 15.88
N PHE A 92 8.26 2.61 17.05
CA PHE A 92 9.12 3.17 18.09
C PHE A 92 10.59 3.24 17.67
N HIS A 93 11.10 2.22 16.96
CA HIS A 93 12.44 2.25 16.43
C HIS A 93 12.66 3.44 15.48
N GLU A 94 11.74 3.65 14.54
CA GLU A 94 11.78 4.77 13.60
C GLU A 94 11.66 6.12 14.31
N LEU A 95 10.81 6.22 15.34
CA LEU A 95 10.66 7.45 16.12
C LEU A 95 11.95 7.80 16.88
N VAL A 96 12.63 6.80 17.45
CA VAL A 96 13.93 6.96 18.12
C VAL A 96 15.04 7.26 17.11
N ALA A 97 15.07 6.57 15.97
CA ALA A 97 16.06 6.77 14.90
C ALA A 97 15.97 8.20 14.32
N ASN A 98 14.76 8.70 14.12
CA ASN A 98 14.50 10.07 13.68
C ASN A 98 14.52 11.08 14.85
N GLY A 99 14.82 10.65 16.08
CA GLY A 99 14.97 11.53 17.24
C GLY A 99 16.12 12.55 17.06
N LYS A 100 17.16 12.21 16.30
CA LYS A 100 18.23 13.17 15.93
C LYS A 100 17.67 14.33 15.10
N LEU A 101 16.75 14.05 14.18
CA LEU A 101 16.09 15.09 13.39
C LEU A 101 15.24 15.97 14.31
N LEU A 102 14.42 15.38 15.19
CA LEU A 102 13.61 16.11 16.18
C LEU A 102 14.48 17.05 17.04
N GLY A 103 15.57 16.53 17.62
CA GLY A 103 16.48 17.30 18.46
C GLY A 103 17.16 18.44 17.69
N THR A 104 17.54 18.21 16.43
CA THR A 104 18.15 19.24 15.57
C THR A 104 17.16 20.39 15.30
N LEU A 105 15.89 20.06 14.99
CA LEU A 105 14.85 21.06 14.76
C LEU A 105 14.55 21.90 16.01
N ILE A 106 14.48 21.25 17.17
CA ILE A 106 14.27 21.92 18.47
C ILE A 106 15.43 22.87 18.77
N MET A 107 16.67 22.40 18.66
CA MET A 107 17.86 23.22 18.92
C MET A 107 17.92 24.43 17.99
N LEU A 108 17.72 24.25 16.69
CA LEU A 108 17.72 25.36 15.73
C LEU A 108 16.63 26.39 16.02
N THR A 109 15.44 25.94 16.44
CA THR A 109 14.33 26.84 16.77
C THR A 109 14.62 27.62 18.05
N ILE A 110 15.16 26.97 19.08
CA ILE A 110 15.59 27.63 20.33
C ILE A 110 16.69 28.66 20.05
N PHE A 111 17.70 28.30 19.25
CA PHE A 111 18.75 29.24 18.85
C PHE A 111 18.18 30.45 18.11
N SER A 112 17.23 30.23 17.20
CA SER A 112 16.57 31.34 16.51
C SER A 112 15.78 32.24 17.47
N ALA A 113 15.04 31.66 18.43
CA ALA A 113 14.28 32.43 19.41
C ALA A 113 15.20 33.25 20.34
N LEU A 114 16.36 32.69 20.70
CA LEU A 114 17.39 33.38 21.47
C LEU A 114 17.97 34.55 20.68
N LEU A 115 18.29 34.35 19.40
CA LEU A 115 18.77 35.42 18.51
C LEU A 115 17.74 36.55 18.37
N GLN A 116 16.45 36.23 18.23
CA GLN A 116 15.38 37.24 18.21
C GLN A 116 15.25 38.03 19.51
N SER A 117 15.47 37.35 20.64
CA SER A 117 15.47 38.00 21.95
C SER A 117 16.65 38.96 22.10
N LEU A 118 17.85 38.56 21.66
CA LEU A 118 19.02 39.44 21.61
C LEU A 118 18.82 40.61 20.64
N GLN A 119 18.21 40.36 19.47
CA GLN A 119 17.88 41.41 18.50
C GLN A 119 16.99 42.50 19.11
N SER A 120 16.00 42.07 19.88
CA SER A 120 15.03 42.96 20.50
C SER A 120 15.67 43.81 21.60
N ALA A 121 16.71 43.28 22.28
CA ALA A 121 17.50 43.99 23.27
C ALA A 121 18.51 44.99 22.64
N PHE A 122 19.06 44.68 21.46
CA PHE A 122 19.99 45.54 20.71
C PHE A 122 19.29 46.23 19.52
N SER A 123 18.39 47.18 19.83
CA SER A 123 17.83 48.20 18.90
C SER A 123 17.88 47.84 17.40
N LYS A 124 17.16 46.78 16.97
CA LYS A 124 16.89 46.39 15.56
C LYS A 124 18.02 46.70 14.56
N SER A 125 19.26 46.31 14.85
CA SER A 125 20.35 46.47 13.88
C SER A 125 20.14 45.56 12.65
N SER A 126 20.49 46.04 11.46
CA SER A 126 20.39 45.28 10.20
C SER A 126 21.17 43.95 10.26
N VAL A 127 22.25 43.89 11.06
CA VAL A 127 23.06 42.69 11.29
C VAL A 127 22.24 41.55 11.90
N SER A 128 21.33 41.86 12.82
CA SER A 128 20.54 40.84 13.50
C SER A 128 19.42 40.24 12.63
N LYS A 129 18.89 41.01 11.67
CA LYS A 129 17.95 40.46 10.66
C LYS A 129 18.62 39.47 9.72
N ILE A 130 19.90 39.68 9.42
CA ILE A 130 20.68 38.78 8.57
C ILE A 130 20.92 37.45 9.32
N ALA A 131 21.28 37.49 10.60
CA ALA A 131 21.48 36.30 11.42
C ALA A 131 20.22 35.41 11.50
N ASP A 132 19.06 36.01 11.74
CA ASP A 132 17.76 35.32 11.73
C ASP A 132 17.45 34.66 10.38
N ALA A 133 17.72 35.36 9.27
CA ALA A 133 17.52 34.83 7.94
C ALA A 133 18.43 33.61 7.64
N VAL A 134 19.67 33.62 8.14
CA VAL A 134 20.61 32.49 7.99
C VAL A 134 20.10 31.26 8.76
N VAL A 135 19.71 31.41 10.03
CA VAL A 135 19.17 30.29 10.82
C VAL A 135 17.89 29.73 10.21
N TYR A 136 17.02 30.61 9.73
CA TYR A 136 15.81 30.22 9.02
C TYR A 136 16.11 29.45 7.72
N MET A 137 17.11 29.88 6.94
CA MET A 137 17.53 29.19 5.72
C MET A 137 18.08 27.78 6.02
N VAL A 138 18.87 27.62 7.08
CA VAL A 138 19.36 26.31 7.53
C VAL A 138 18.18 25.40 7.87
N LEU A 139 17.19 25.89 8.61
CA LEU A 139 15.97 25.12 8.94
C LEU A 139 15.20 24.68 7.69
N ILE A 140 15.04 25.56 6.70
CA ILE A 140 14.41 25.20 5.42
C ILE A 140 15.17 24.09 4.72
N ILE A 141 16.51 24.14 4.70
CA ILE A 141 17.32 23.11 4.04
C ILE A 141 17.06 21.74 4.70
N PHE A 142 17.07 21.66 6.03
CA PHE A 142 16.73 20.43 6.75
C PHE A 142 15.30 19.96 6.45
N ALA A 143 14.35 20.89 6.44
CA ALA A 143 12.94 20.56 6.23
C ALA A 143 12.67 20.06 4.81
N LEU A 144 13.22 20.72 3.79
CA LEU A 144 13.14 20.30 2.39
C LEU A 144 13.88 18.98 2.14
N ASN A 145 15.04 18.77 2.76
CA ASN A 145 15.75 17.50 2.68
C ASN A 145 14.90 16.35 3.25
N SER A 146 14.29 16.56 4.41
CA SER A 146 13.40 15.56 5.01
C SER A 146 12.17 15.29 4.14
N PHE A 147 11.57 16.32 3.55
CA PHE A 147 10.49 16.15 2.59
C PHE A 147 10.93 15.38 1.34
N TYR A 148 12.13 15.64 0.83
CA TYR A 148 12.72 14.88 -0.28
C TYR A 148 12.90 13.40 0.06
N VAL A 149 13.44 13.09 1.25
CA VAL A 149 13.58 11.71 1.74
C VAL A 149 12.20 11.00 1.78
N VAL A 150 11.16 11.68 2.29
CA VAL A 150 9.79 11.15 2.30
C VAL A 150 9.28 10.85 0.89
N MET A 151 9.50 11.75 -0.08
CA MET A 151 9.08 11.52 -1.46
C MET A 151 9.81 10.33 -2.08
N THR A 152 11.09 10.16 -1.76
CA THR A 152 11.87 9.01 -2.21
C THR A 152 11.30 7.71 -1.65
N TYR A 153 10.97 7.65 -0.35
CA TYR A 153 10.31 6.48 0.23
C TYR A 153 8.98 6.16 -0.48
N ALA A 154 8.14 7.16 -0.74
CA ALA A 154 6.88 6.96 -1.45
C ALA A 154 7.11 6.43 -2.88
N ARG A 155 8.06 7.03 -3.62
CA ARG A 155 8.41 6.64 -4.99
C ARG A 155 8.96 5.21 -5.06
N GLU A 156 9.91 4.87 -4.21
CA GLU A 156 10.50 3.53 -4.14
C GLU A 156 9.45 2.49 -3.80
N THR A 157 8.60 2.76 -2.80
CA THR A 157 7.51 1.84 -2.40
C THR A 157 6.56 1.58 -3.56
N ILE A 158 6.18 2.62 -4.31
CA ILE A 158 5.29 2.48 -5.46
C ILE A 158 5.94 1.70 -6.58
N GLN A 159 7.22 1.92 -6.85
CA GLN A 159 7.95 1.12 -7.83
C GLN A 159 8.03 -0.34 -7.40
N THR A 160 8.37 -0.63 -6.14
CA THR A 160 8.39 -1.99 -5.60
C THR A 160 7.02 -2.67 -5.71
N MET A 161 5.92 -1.93 -5.50
CA MET A 161 4.56 -2.46 -5.70
C MET A 161 4.28 -2.80 -7.17
N VAL A 162 4.71 -1.96 -8.12
CA VAL A 162 4.59 -2.24 -9.57
C VAL A 162 5.36 -3.50 -9.93
N ASP A 163 6.63 -3.58 -9.52
CA ASP A 163 7.50 -4.72 -9.82
C ASP A 163 6.94 -6.01 -9.19
N PHE A 164 6.42 -5.92 -7.96
CA PHE A 164 5.80 -7.05 -7.28
C PHE A 164 4.54 -7.55 -8.00
N ILE A 165 3.66 -6.67 -8.47
CA ILE A 165 2.50 -7.09 -9.26
C ILE A 165 2.96 -7.71 -10.59
N LEU A 166 3.99 -7.19 -11.25
CA LEU A 166 4.51 -7.79 -12.48
C LEU A 166 5.05 -9.21 -12.27
N ALA A 167 5.63 -9.50 -11.10
CA ALA A 167 6.04 -10.85 -10.71
C ALA A 167 4.85 -11.77 -10.36
N LEU A 168 3.85 -11.23 -9.64
CA LEU A 168 2.71 -12.02 -9.16
C LEU A 168 1.65 -12.29 -10.25
N LEU A 169 1.46 -11.35 -11.18
CA LEU A 169 0.38 -11.37 -12.17
C LEU A 169 0.45 -12.61 -13.09
N PRO A 170 1.60 -13.01 -13.67
CA PRO A 170 1.67 -14.20 -14.51
C PRO A 170 1.23 -15.47 -13.79
N ILE A 171 1.59 -15.60 -12.51
CA ILE A 171 1.23 -16.75 -11.67
C ILE A 171 -0.28 -16.81 -11.48
N LEU A 172 -0.90 -15.69 -11.10
CA LEU A 172 -2.35 -15.62 -10.91
C LEU A 172 -3.12 -15.89 -12.21
N LEU A 173 -2.64 -15.35 -13.35
CA LEU A 173 -3.27 -15.56 -14.64
C LEU A 173 -3.12 -17.01 -15.13
N ALA A 174 -1.97 -17.64 -14.92
CA ALA A 174 -1.78 -19.06 -15.23
C ALA A 174 -2.74 -19.95 -14.41
N LEU A 175 -2.92 -19.63 -13.13
CA LEU A 175 -3.86 -20.34 -12.26
C LEU A 175 -5.33 -20.12 -12.67
N ILE A 176 -5.68 -18.91 -13.15
CA ILE A 176 -7.02 -18.64 -13.70
C ILE A 176 -7.22 -19.39 -15.03
N ALA A 177 -6.23 -19.40 -15.93
CA ALA A 177 -6.29 -20.11 -17.21
C ALA A 177 -6.51 -21.61 -17.00
N THR A 178 -5.75 -22.22 -16.09
CA THR A 178 -5.90 -23.64 -15.74
C THR A 178 -7.25 -23.94 -15.06
N GLY A 179 -7.82 -22.97 -14.35
CA GLY A 179 -9.18 -23.02 -13.80
C GLY A 179 -10.31 -22.80 -14.83
N GLY A 180 -10.00 -22.62 -16.12
CA GLY A 180 -10.98 -22.41 -17.19
C GLY A 180 -11.36 -20.95 -17.46
N GLY A 181 -10.68 -19.98 -16.83
CA GLY A 181 -10.96 -18.54 -16.96
C GLY A 181 -10.23 -17.85 -18.11
N VAL A 182 -10.37 -18.37 -19.33
CA VAL A 182 -9.62 -17.88 -20.50
C VAL A 182 -9.99 -16.43 -20.85
N VAL A 183 -11.27 -16.04 -20.70
CA VAL A 183 -11.75 -14.68 -20.99
C VAL A 183 -11.20 -13.70 -19.96
N SER A 184 -11.21 -14.07 -18.67
CA SER A 184 -10.59 -13.27 -17.62
C SER A 184 -9.10 -13.04 -17.89
N VAL A 185 -8.36 -14.05 -18.33
CA VAL A 185 -6.90 -13.91 -18.55
C VAL A 185 -6.57 -12.94 -19.68
N SER A 186 -7.24 -13.05 -20.83
CA SER A 186 -7.04 -12.15 -21.97
C SER A 186 -7.35 -10.69 -21.61
N PHE A 187 -8.28 -10.48 -20.68
CA PHE A 187 -8.69 -9.17 -20.24
C PHE A 187 -7.76 -8.58 -19.17
N PHE A 188 -7.51 -9.34 -18.09
CA PHE A 188 -6.77 -8.89 -16.92
C PHE A 188 -5.30 -8.61 -17.22
N HIS A 189 -4.67 -9.35 -18.15
CA HIS A 189 -3.26 -9.18 -18.47
C HIS A 189 -2.91 -7.74 -18.92
N PRO A 190 -3.46 -7.20 -20.01
CA PRO A 190 -3.11 -5.85 -20.45
C PRO A 190 -3.68 -4.74 -19.53
N ILE A 191 -4.88 -4.91 -18.97
CA ILE A 191 -5.55 -3.84 -18.23
C ILE A 191 -4.88 -3.56 -16.89
N ILE A 192 -4.48 -4.60 -16.15
CA ILE A 192 -3.83 -4.41 -14.84
C ILE A 192 -2.45 -3.83 -15.04
N ILE A 193 -1.68 -4.35 -15.99
CA ILE A 193 -0.36 -3.78 -16.33
C ILE A 193 -0.50 -2.30 -16.68
N PHE A 194 -1.47 -1.96 -17.53
CA PHE A 194 -1.73 -0.57 -17.92
C PHE A 194 -2.10 0.32 -16.71
N LEU A 195 -3.07 -0.10 -15.89
CA LEU A 195 -3.53 0.67 -14.75
C LEU A 195 -2.46 0.84 -13.68
N MET A 196 -1.69 -0.21 -13.37
CA MET A 196 -0.63 -0.15 -12.36
C MET A 196 0.54 0.71 -12.79
N ASN A 197 0.99 0.53 -14.03
CA ASN A 197 2.10 1.32 -14.57
C ASN A 197 1.67 2.81 -14.67
N THR A 198 0.45 3.06 -15.14
CA THR A 198 -0.13 4.42 -15.13
C THR A 198 -0.18 5.01 -13.73
N SER A 199 -0.56 4.24 -12.70
CA SER A 199 -0.52 4.68 -11.30
C SER A 199 0.88 5.10 -10.86
N GLY A 200 1.88 4.28 -11.18
CA GLY A 200 3.28 4.56 -10.85
C GLY A 200 3.80 5.81 -11.56
N LEU A 201 3.51 5.95 -12.85
CA LEU A 201 3.88 7.14 -13.64
C LEU A 201 3.20 8.40 -13.13
N LEU A 202 1.89 8.33 -12.88
CA LEU A 202 1.10 9.45 -12.39
C LEU A 202 1.62 9.92 -11.03
N MET A 203 1.96 8.99 -10.12
CA MET A 203 2.56 9.37 -8.86
C MET A 203 3.93 10.04 -9.04
N ASN A 204 4.83 9.41 -9.79
CA ASN A 204 6.23 9.81 -9.88
C ASN A 204 6.44 11.09 -10.68
N TYR A 205 5.68 11.30 -11.74
CA TYR A 205 5.89 12.41 -12.67
C TYR A 205 4.88 13.55 -12.51
N ILE A 206 3.75 13.34 -11.84
CA ILE A 206 2.71 14.35 -11.68
C ILE A 206 2.49 14.68 -10.20
N VAL A 207 2.04 13.71 -9.39
CA VAL A 207 1.59 13.98 -8.01
C VAL A 207 2.73 14.40 -7.09
N LEU A 208 3.84 13.64 -7.03
CA LEU A 208 4.97 13.98 -6.17
C LEU A 208 5.64 15.30 -6.55
N PRO A 209 5.95 15.59 -7.83
CA PRO A 209 6.47 16.88 -8.24
C PRO A 209 5.54 18.06 -7.92
N LEU A 210 4.22 17.87 -8.07
CA LEU A 210 3.23 18.89 -7.76
C LEU A 210 3.13 19.17 -6.25
N LEU A 211 3.22 18.13 -5.42
CA LEU A 211 3.31 18.27 -3.96
C LEU A 211 4.62 18.95 -3.53
N LEU A 212 5.75 18.66 -4.18
CA LEU A 212 7.02 19.36 -3.94
C LEU A 212 6.90 20.84 -4.25
N LEU A 213 6.41 21.18 -5.45
CA LEU A 213 6.22 22.57 -5.86
C LEU A 213 5.29 23.31 -4.89
N ALA A 214 4.18 22.68 -4.50
CA ALA A 214 3.25 23.26 -3.55
C ALA A 214 3.89 23.51 -2.18
N THR A 215 4.73 22.58 -1.72
CA THR A 215 5.45 22.67 -0.44
C THR A 215 6.46 23.81 -0.46
N ILE A 216 7.27 23.90 -1.52
CA ILE A 216 8.22 25.00 -1.72
C ILE A 216 7.49 26.34 -1.74
N LEU A 217 6.39 26.46 -2.49
CA LEU A 217 5.60 27.70 -2.55
C LEU A 217 4.98 28.07 -1.19
N SER A 218 4.55 27.08 -0.40
CA SER A 218 4.08 27.32 0.97
C SER A 218 5.18 27.87 1.87
N ILE A 219 6.40 27.31 1.80
CA ILE A 219 7.56 27.79 2.57
C ILE A 219 8.02 29.17 2.10
N VAL A 220 8.08 29.42 0.79
CA VAL A 220 8.43 30.75 0.27
C VAL A 220 7.40 31.79 0.73
N SER A 221 6.12 31.40 0.81
CA SER A 221 5.06 32.27 1.31
C SER A 221 5.19 32.61 2.80
N THR A 222 5.96 31.86 3.60
CA THR A 222 6.27 32.23 4.99
C THR A 222 7.49 33.15 5.10
N MET A 223 8.26 33.34 4.02
CA MET A 223 9.39 34.27 3.99
C MET A 223 8.99 35.71 3.63
N SER A 224 7.89 35.88 2.91
CA SER A 224 7.44 37.19 2.39
C SER A 224 6.16 37.64 3.09
N ASP A 225 6.23 38.81 3.72
CA ASP A 225 5.04 39.45 4.31
C ASP A 225 4.14 40.10 3.24
N GLN A 226 4.70 40.47 2.08
CA GLN A 226 4.04 41.24 1.03
C GLN A 226 3.40 40.35 -0.05
N TYR A 227 4.09 39.28 -0.47
CA TYR A 227 3.67 38.43 -1.60
C TYR A 227 3.43 36.99 -1.12
N LYS A 228 2.19 36.69 -0.74
CA LYS A 228 1.78 35.37 -0.25
C LYS A 228 1.25 34.49 -1.38
N VAL A 229 1.91 33.36 -1.58
CA VAL A 229 1.55 32.34 -2.60
C VAL A 229 0.82 31.14 -1.95
N THR A 230 0.27 31.35 -0.75
CA THR A 230 -0.40 30.30 0.06
C THR A 230 -1.62 29.70 -0.63
N LYS A 231 -2.42 30.53 -1.33
CA LYS A 231 -3.62 30.03 -2.05
C LYS A 231 -3.23 29.14 -3.23
N LEU A 232 -2.19 29.52 -3.98
CA LEU A 232 -1.70 28.74 -5.11
C LEU A 232 -1.08 27.42 -4.64
N SER A 233 -0.25 27.43 -3.60
CA SER A 233 0.28 26.18 -3.04
C SER A 233 -0.83 25.24 -2.57
N LYS A 234 -1.87 25.75 -1.89
CA LYS A 234 -3.02 24.93 -1.49
C LYS A 234 -3.81 24.40 -2.68
N LEU A 235 -3.97 25.19 -3.75
CA LEU A 235 -4.58 24.74 -4.99
C LEU A 235 -3.78 23.58 -5.61
N LEU A 236 -2.45 23.69 -5.69
CA LEU A 236 -1.59 22.63 -6.22
C LEU A 236 -1.66 21.36 -5.36
N GLN A 237 -1.69 21.47 -4.02
CA GLN A 237 -1.91 20.32 -3.13
C GLN A 237 -3.26 19.63 -3.42
N ASN A 238 -4.34 20.41 -3.49
CA ASN A 238 -5.68 19.88 -3.76
C ASN A 238 -5.77 19.24 -5.14
N VAL A 239 -5.14 19.83 -6.16
CA VAL A 239 -5.07 19.26 -7.50
C VAL A 239 -4.26 17.96 -7.49
N SER A 240 -3.13 17.90 -6.77
CA SER A 240 -2.33 16.68 -6.64
C SER A 240 -3.14 15.52 -6.09
N VAL A 241 -3.84 15.74 -4.98
CA VAL A 241 -4.69 14.73 -4.33
C VAL A 241 -5.95 14.44 -5.17
N GLY A 242 -6.49 15.46 -5.84
CA GLY A 242 -7.65 15.34 -6.72
C GLY A 242 -7.37 14.46 -7.94
N ILE A 243 -6.19 14.62 -8.58
CA ILE A 243 -5.78 13.79 -9.72
C ILE A 243 -5.73 12.31 -9.32
N ILE A 244 -5.09 11.98 -8.18
CA ILE A 244 -5.02 10.58 -7.73
C ILE A 244 -6.40 10.04 -7.33
N GLY A 245 -7.28 10.86 -6.73
CA GLY A 245 -8.64 10.46 -6.39
C GLY A 245 -9.54 10.23 -7.60
N ILE A 246 -9.43 11.06 -8.64
CA ILE A 246 -10.12 10.84 -9.93
C ILE A 246 -9.60 9.54 -10.56
N PHE A 247 -8.28 9.34 -10.57
CA PHE A 247 -7.69 8.12 -11.11
C PHE A 247 -8.13 6.86 -10.36
N LEU A 248 -8.20 6.90 -9.02
CA LEU A 248 -8.79 5.82 -8.20
C LEU A 248 -10.23 5.51 -8.63
N THR A 249 -11.04 6.53 -8.91
CA THR A 249 -12.43 6.36 -9.34
C THR A 249 -12.52 5.67 -10.70
N ILE A 250 -11.69 6.10 -11.67
CA ILE A 250 -11.59 5.47 -12.99
C ILE A 250 -11.14 4.02 -12.83
N PHE A 251 -10.09 3.79 -12.05
CA PHE A 251 -9.54 2.48 -11.78
C PHE A 251 -10.57 1.52 -11.20
N LEU A 252 -11.32 1.97 -10.18
CA LEU A 252 -12.43 1.21 -9.59
C LEU A 252 -13.55 0.95 -10.59
N GLY A 253 -13.92 1.95 -11.41
CA GLY A 253 -14.95 1.80 -12.43
C GLY A 253 -14.58 0.74 -13.47
N VAL A 254 -13.36 0.80 -13.98
CA VAL A 254 -12.80 -0.15 -14.94
C VAL A 254 -12.78 -1.57 -14.36
N LEU A 255 -12.18 -1.75 -13.17
CA LEU A 255 -12.08 -3.07 -12.55
C LEU A 255 -13.42 -3.65 -12.10
N SER A 256 -14.36 -2.83 -11.62
CA SER A 256 -15.68 -3.29 -11.16
C SER A 256 -16.53 -3.84 -12.31
N VAL A 257 -16.62 -3.08 -13.41
CA VAL A 257 -17.39 -3.48 -14.60
C VAL A 257 -16.78 -4.73 -15.23
N GLN A 258 -15.47 -4.72 -15.41
CA GLN A 258 -14.81 -5.76 -16.18
C GLN A 258 -14.59 -7.03 -15.37
N GLY A 259 -14.28 -6.92 -14.07
CA GLY A 259 -14.09 -8.09 -13.21
C GLY A 259 -15.35 -8.93 -13.02
N THR A 260 -16.53 -8.30 -13.03
CA THR A 260 -17.81 -9.03 -12.95
C THR A 260 -18.18 -9.65 -14.30
N ALA A 261 -18.04 -8.89 -15.40
CA ALA A 261 -18.43 -9.34 -16.73
C ALA A 261 -17.60 -10.54 -17.23
N THR A 262 -16.27 -10.53 -17.01
CA THR A 262 -15.42 -11.64 -17.44
C THR A 262 -15.67 -12.92 -16.63
N ALA A 263 -15.90 -12.78 -15.33
CA ALA A 263 -16.21 -13.92 -14.47
C ALA A 263 -17.53 -14.62 -14.85
N VAL A 264 -18.53 -13.85 -15.29
CA VAL A 264 -19.80 -14.40 -15.78
C VAL A 264 -19.59 -15.15 -17.10
N ALA A 265 -18.85 -14.55 -18.04
CA ALA A 265 -18.55 -15.17 -19.33
C ALA A 265 -17.76 -16.48 -19.18
N ASP A 266 -16.76 -16.49 -18.30
CA ASP A 266 -15.96 -17.68 -18.02
C ASP A 266 -16.80 -18.82 -17.42
N GLY A 267 -17.71 -18.54 -16.50
CA GLY A 267 -18.60 -19.56 -15.92
C GLY A 267 -19.50 -20.23 -16.96
N ILE A 268 -20.02 -19.46 -17.92
CA ILE A 268 -20.84 -19.98 -19.03
C ILE A 268 -19.98 -20.81 -20.01
N ALA A 269 -18.75 -20.36 -20.31
CA ALA A 269 -17.83 -21.08 -21.17
C ALA A 269 -17.47 -22.46 -20.61
N VAL A 270 -17.16 -22.53 -19.31
CA VAL A 270 -16.88 -23.80 -18.61
C VAL A 270 -18.09 -24.74 -18.66
N LYS A 271 -19.31 -24.24 -18.43
CA LYS A 271 -20.55 -25.03 -18.56
C LYS A 271 -20.75 -25.59 -19.96
N THR A 272 -20.50 -24.77 -20.98
CA THR A 272 -20.65 -25.15 -22.38
C THR A 272 -19.65 -26.23 -22.78
N ALA A 273 -18.38 -26.07 -22.39
CA ALA A 273 -17.33 -27.07 -22.65
C ALA A 273 -17.70 -28.44 -22.03
N LYS A 274 -18.16 -28.44 -20.77
CA LYS A 274 -18.61 -29.67 -20.09
C LYS A 274 -19.79 -30.33 -20.79
N PHE A 275 -20.79 -29.54 -21.22
CA PHE A 275 -21.96 -30.07 -21.90
C PHE A 275 -21.58 -30.74 -23.23
N VAL A 276 -20.64 -30.15 -23.98
CA VAL A 276 -20.18 -30.72 -25.24
C VAL A 276 -19.34 -31.97 -25.02
N THR A 277 -18.33 -31.93 -24.14
CA THR A 277 -17.43 -33.07 -23.90
C THR A 277 -18.15 -34.25 -23.21
N GLY A 278 -19.09 -33.96 -22.31
CA GLY A 278 -19.86 -34.99 -21.59
C GLY A 278 -20.92 -35.69 -22.45
N ASN A 279 -21.55 -35.00 -23.40
CA ASN A 279 -22.63 -35.56 -24.22
C ASN A 279 -22.16 -36.11 -25.57
N PHE A 280 -21.11 -35.55 -26.18
CA PHE A 280 -20.69 -35.92 -27.55
C PHE A 280 -19.56 -36.95 -27.60
N ILE A 281 -18.94 -37.32 -26.47
CA ILE A 281 -17.88 -38.35 -26.40
C ILE A 281 -18.30 -39.41 -25.35
N PRO A 282 -19.11 -40.41 -25.73
CA PRO A 282 -19.62 -41.40 -24.78
C PRO A 282 -18.48 -42.27 -24.24
N VAL A 283 -18.58 -42.63 -22.95
CA VAL A 283 -17.64 -43.47 -22.18
C VAL A 283 -16.32 -42.77 -21.78
N VAL A 284 -15.62 -42.08 -22.69
CA VAL A 284 -14.34 -41.42 -22.37
C VAL A 284 -14.53 -39.98 -21.87
N GLY A 285 -15.57 -39.27 -22.32
CA GLY A 285 -15.83 -37.87 -21.95
C GLY A 285 -16.13 -37.65 -20.46
N ARG A 286 -16.68 -38.66 -19.76
CA ARG A 286 -16.92 -38.61 -18.31
C ARG A 286 -15.60 -38.58 -17.52
N MET A 287 -14.65 -39.45 -17.84
CA MET A 287 -13.34 -39.47 -17.19
C MET A 287 -12.55 -38.17 -17.44
N PHE A 288 -12.62 -37.61 -18.65
CA PHE A 288 -12.00 -36.31 -18.95
C PHE A 288 -12.64 -35.16 -18.17
N THR A 289 -13.96 -35.17 -18.00
CA THR A 289 -14.69 -34.13 -17.26
C THR A 289 -14.35 -34.20 -15.75
N GLU A 290 -14.21 -35.40 -15.19
CA GLU A 290 -13.81 -35.62 -13.79
C GLU A 290 -12.34 -35.24 -13.53
N ALA A 291 -11.44 -35.58 -14.45
CA ALA A 291 -10.05 -35.14 -14.40
C ALA A 291 -9.93 -33.61 -14.50
N ALA A 292 -10.67 -33.00 -15.42
CA ALA A 292 -10.73 -31.53 -15.55
C ALA A 292 -11.26 -30.88 -14.28
N ASP A 293 -12.28 -31.46 -13.64
CA ASP A 293 -12.84 -30.96 -12.38
C ASP A 293 -11.84 -30.98 -11.23
N THR A 294 -11.00 -32.01 -11.17
CA THR A 294 -9.93 -32.12 -10.16
C THR A 294 -8.88 -31.02 -10.36
N VAL A 295 -8.43 -30.80 -11.60
CA VAL A 295 -7.47 -29.74 -11.95
C VAL A 295 -8.05 -28.35 -11.66
N ILE A 296 -9.29 -28.08 -12.08
CA ILE A 296 -9.96 -26.79 -11.85
C ILE A 296 -10.09 -26.51 -10.34
N SER A 297 -10.43 -27.53 -9.54
CA SER A 297 -10.58 -27.39 -8.08
C SER A 297 -9.22 -27.16 -7.39
N ALA A 298 -8.18 -27.88 -7.80
CA ALA A 298 -6.82 -27.69 -7.30
C ALA A 298 -6.26 -26.31 -7.66
N SER A 299 -6.46 -25.85 -8.90
CA SER A 299 -6.10 -24.50 -9.35
C SER A 299 -6.83 -23.40 -8.57
N GLY A 300 -8.11 -23.61 -8.23
CA GLY A 300 -8.87 -22.67 -7.40
C GLY A 300 -8.29 -22.48 -6.00
N LEU A 301 -7.92 -23.58 -5.34
CA LEU A 301 -7.24 -23.57 -4.04
C LEU A 301 -5.88 -22.87 -4.12
N LEU A 302 -5.03 -23.27 -5.06
CA LEU A 302 -3.72 -22.67 -5.28
C LEU A 302 -3.79 -21.17 -5.56
N LYS A 303 -4.72 -20.74 -6.43
CA LYS A 303 -4.96 -19.31 -6.74
C LYS A 303 -5.32 -18.51 -5.50
N ASN A 304 -6.22 -19.03 -4.66
CA ASN A 304 -6.61 -18.34 -3.44
C ASN A 304 -5.43 -18.24 -2.46
N THR A 305 -4.65 -19.31 -2.29
CA THR A 305 -3.45 -19.33 -1.45
C THR A 305 -2.39 -18.34 -1.94
N VAL A 306 -1.98 -18.44 -3.21
CA VAL A 306 -1.00 -17.53 -3.83
C VAL A 306 -1.48 -16.09 -3.77
N GLY A 307 -2.77 -15.86 -4.03
CA GLY A 307 -3.38 -14.55 -3.97
C GLY A 307 -3.37 -13.92 -2.57
N ILE A 308 -3.73 -14.68 -1.54
CA ILE A 308 -3.69 -14.22 -0.13
C ILE A 308 -2.25 -13.95 0.30
N ILE A 309 -1.31 -14.84 -0.02
CA ILE A 309 0.12 -14.64 0.27
C ILE A 309 0.62 -13.38 -0.43
N GLY A 310 0.27 -13.21 -1.70
CA GLY A 310 0.61 -12.01 -2.45
C GLY A 310 0.06 -10.74 -1.83
N LEU A 311 -1.18 -10.79 -1.31
CA LEU A 311 -1.81 -9.68 -0.60
C LEU A 311 -1.08 -9.35 0.71
N VAL A 312 -0.68 -10.36 1.48
CA VAL A 312 0.09 -10.16 2.72
C VAL A 312 1.45 -9.54 2.42
N ILE A 313 2.17 -10.06 1.42
CA ILE A 313 3.47 -9.51 1.00
C ILE A 313 3.31 -8.06 0.56
N LEU A 314 2.30 -7.75 -0.26
CA LEU A 314 1.98 -6.38 -0.66
C LEU A 314 1.75 -5.47 0.56
N CYS A 315 0.95 -5.93 1.53
CA CYS A 315 0.72 -5.18 2.76
C CYS A 315 2.02 -4.91 3.53
N LEU A 316 2.97 -5.87 3.56
CA LEU A 316 4.27 -5.68 4.20
C LEU A 316 5.17 -4.71 3.44
N ILE A 317 5.22 -4.81 2.10
CA ILE A 317 5.94 -3.85 1.24
C ILE A 317 5.53 -2.42 1.55
N VAL A 318 4.22 -2.19 1.79
CA VAL A 318 3.68 -0.86 2.06
C VAL A 318 3.80 -0.45 3.53
N ALA A 319 3.57 -1.38 4.46
CA ALA A 319 3.46 -1.06 5.87
C ALA A 319 4.73 -0.40 6.44
N PHE A 320 5.92 -0.94 6.14
CA PHE A 320 7.16 -0.40 6.69
C PHE A 320 7.46 1.03 6.18
N PRO A 321 7.47 1.31 4.86
CA PRO A 321 7.67 2.69 4.38
C PRO A 321 6.55 3.65 4.81
N ALA A 322 5.31 3.19 4.87
CA ALA A 322 4.19 4.01 5.36
C ALA A 322 4.40 4.44 6.82
N ILE A 323 4.90 3.55 7.68
CA ILE A 323 5.25 3.89 9.06
C ILE A 323 6.39 4.91 9.10
N GLN A 324 7.42 4.79 8.25
CA GLN A 324 8.53 5.76 8.19
C GLN A 324 8.02 7.17 7.85
N ILE A 325 7.22 7.27 6.78
CA ILE A 325 6.61 8.54 6.36
C ILE A 325 5.74 9.13 7.48
N PHE A 326 4.93 8.29 8.13
CA PHE A 326 4.08 8.72 9.24
C PHE A 326 4.90 9.22 10.44
N CYS A 327 5.99 8.54 10.81
CA CYS A 327 6.87 8.94 11.91
C CYS A 327 7.50 10.31 11.65
N ILE A 328 8.00 10.55 10.43
CA ILE A 328 8.56 11.86 10.07
C ILE A 328 7.47 12.93 10.13
N ALA A 329 6.28 12.67 9.59
CA ALA A 329 5.15 13.61 9.66
C ALA A 329 4.80 13.98 11.11
N PHE A 330 4.76 12.96 11.97
CA PHE A 330 4.48 13.11 13.39
C PHE A 330 5.55 13.96 14.08
N ILE A 331 6.84 13.70 13.81
CA ILE A 331 7.96 14.46 14.37
C ILE A 331 7.87 15.95 14.03
N TYR A 332 7.57 16.31 12.77
CA TYR A 332 7.42 17.72 12.39
C TYR A 332 6.23 18.40 13.06
N LYS A 333 5.08 17.73 13.11
CA LYS A 333 3.89 18.27 13.79
C LYS A 333 4.09 18.40 15.30
N PHE A 334 4.74 17.40 15.91
CA PHE A 334 5.06 17.42 17.33
C PHE A 334 6.06 18.52 17.65
N ALA A 335 7.12 18.67 16.86
CA ALA A 335 8.09 19.76 17.00
C ALA A 335 7.38 21.12 16.89
N ALA A 336 6.54 21.33 15.88
CA ALA A 336 5.80 22.58 15.72
C ALA A 336 4.91 22.90 16.94
N ALA A 337 4.22 21.89 17.49
CA ALA A 337 3.35 22.06 18.66
C ALA A 337 4.14 22.36 19.95
N VAL A 338 5.23 21.62 20.20
CA VAL A 338 6.07 21.80 21.40
C VAL A 338 6.83 23.11 21.38
N LEU A 339 7.25 23.56 20.19
CA LEU A 339 8.01 24.80 20.04
C LEU A 339 7.12 26.04 20.01
N GLN A 340 5.80 25.90 19.83
CA GLN A 340 4.86 27.02 19.76
C GLN A 340 4.98 28.02 20.93
N PRO A 341 5.16 27.60 22.20
CA PRO A 341 5.37 28.52 23.33
C PRO A 341 6.75 29.20 23.33
N VAL A 342 7.76 28.59 22.71
CA VAL A 342 9.15 29.11 22.68
C VAL A 342 9.28 30.29 21.71
N GLY A 343 8.38 30.39 20.73
CA GLY A 343 8.24 31.59 19.91
C GLY A 343 7.36 31.36 18.68
N GLY A 344 6.28 32.13 18.52
CA GLY A 344 5.42 32.08 17.34
C GLY A 344 6.06 32.82 16.16
N GLY A 345 6.56 32.10 15.15
CA GLY A 345 7.24 32.72 14.01
C GLY A 345 7.22 31.87 12.74
N ALA A 346 7.86 32.39 11.68
CA ALA A 346 7.95 31.72 10.37
C ALA A 346 8.52 30.30 10.46
N ILE A 347 9.41 30.03 11.41
CA ILE A 347 10.01 28.70 11.64
C ILE A 347 8.94 27.66 11.97
N ILE A 348 8.11 27.93 12.96
CA ILE A 348 7.07 26.98 13.40
C ILE A 348 6.04 26.77 12.29
N GLN A 349 5.70 27.84 11.56
CA GLN A 349 4.85 27.72 10.38
C GLN A 349 5.48 26.83 9.31
N CYS A 350 6.80 26.94 9.07
CA CYS A 350 7.53 26.08 8.13
C CYS A 350 7.50 24.61 8.57
N LEU A 351 7.74 24.32 9.85
CA LEU A 351 7.65 22.95 10.40
C LEU A 351 6.26 22.34 10.20
N ASP A 352 5.23 23.12 10.49
CA ASP A 352 3.82 22.71 10.36
C ASP A 352 3.40 22.54 8.88
N ILE A 353 3.88 23.40 7.98
CA ILE A 353 3.73 23.24 6.52
C ILE A 353 4.32 21.90 6.07
N ILE A 354 5.56 21.60 6.48
CA ILE A 354 6.24 20.37 6.08
C ILE A 354 5.53 19.14 6.65
N GLY A 355 5.16 19.16 7.92
CA GLY A 355 4.37 18.08 8.53
C GLY A 355 3.06 17.82 7.79
N ARG A 356 2.34 18.87 7.35
CA ARG A 356 1.15 18.72 6.50
C ARG A 356 1.47 18.16 5.11
N SER A 357 2.51 18.66 4.45
CA SER A 357 2.92 18.18 3.13
C SER A 357 3.28 16.69 3.14
N ILE A 358 3.97 16.23 4.18
CA ILE A 358 4.30 14.81 4.36
C ILE A 358 3.02 13.97 4.51
N ILE A 359 2.00 14.46 5.23
CA ILE A 359 0.71 13.76 5.34
C ILE A 359 0.01 13.65 3.98
N TYR A 360 0.12 14.65 3.10
CA TYR A 360 -0.40 14.53 1.74
C TYR A 360 0.32 13.43 0.93
N VAL A 361 1.66 13.33 1.07
CA VAL A 361 2.42 12.24 0.44
C VAL A 361 1.97 10.88 0.98
N PHE A 362 1.80 10.75 2.31
CA PHE A 362 1.27 9.55 2.94
C PHE A 362 -0.11 9.17 2.41
N ALA A 363 -1.02 10.14 2.27
CA ALA A 363 -2.37 9.90 1.76
C ALA A 363 -2.34 9.41 0.30
N CYS A 364 -1.50 10.01 -0.55
CA CYS A 364 -1.34 9.56 -1.94
C CYS A 364 -0.76 8.14 -2.01
N LEU A 365 0.25 7.81 -1.18
CA LEU A 365 0.79 6.46 -1.07
C LEU A 365 -0.31 5.46 -0.66
N ALA A 366 -1.09 5.78 0.37
CA ALA A 366 -2.18 4.92 0.83
C ALA A 366 -3.25 4.68 -0.25
N ILE A 367 -3.61 5.71 -1.01
CA ILE A 367 -4.54 5.58 -2.15
C ILE A 367 -3.98 4.61 -3.19
N VAL A 368 -2.72 4.80 -3.61
CA VAL A 368 -2.07 3.92 -4.58
C VAL A 368 -1.99 2.49 -4.04
N SER A 369 -1.52 2.29 -2.82
CA SER A 369 -1.46 0.96 -2.20
C SER A 369 -2.82 0.27 -2.14
N PHE A 370 -3.90 1.02 -1.90
CA PHE A 370 -5.25 0.49 -1.94
C PHE A 370 -5.67 0.05 -3.35
N MET A 371 -5.27 0.77 -4.40
CA MET A 371 -5.50 0.36 -5.79
C MET A 371 -4.83 -0.98 -6.10
N PHE A 372 -3.58 -1.15 -5.68
CA PHE A 372 -2.82 -2.40 -5.85
C PHE A 372 -3.48 -3.57 -5.11
N PHE A 373 -3.87 -3.34 -3.86
CA PHE A 373 -4.61 -4.30 -3.05
C PHE A 373 -5.91 -4.76 -3.74
N LEU A 374 -6.68 -3.81 -4.28
CA LEU A 374 -7.93 -4.09 -4.96
C LEU A 374 -7.73 -4.88 -6.25
N SER A 375 -6.69 -4.61 -7.03
CA SER A 375 -6.42 -5.42 -8.22
C SER A 375 -6.15 -6.87 -7.88
N ILE A 376 -5.28 -7.15 -6.90
CA ILE A 376 -5.04 -8.54 -6.47
C ILE A 376 -6.36 -9.18 -6.03
N THR A 377 -7.15 -8.47 -5.22
CA THR A 377 -8.44 -8.96 -4.72
C THR A 377 -9.42 -9.28 -5.86
N ILE A 378 -9.55 -8.41 -6.85
CA ILE A 378 -10.48 -8.58 -7.97
C ILE A 378 -10.06 -9.73 -8.88
N ILE A 379 -8.74 -9.92 -9.11
CA ILE A 379 -8.22 -11.07 -9.87
C ILE A 379 -8.62 -12.38 -9.19
N ILE A 380 -8.43 -12.47 -7.87
CA ILE A 380 -8.78 -13.66 -7.09
C ILE A 380 -10.29 -13.91 -7.15
N ALA A 381 -11.09 -12.86 -6.94
CA ALA A 381 -12.54 -12.90 -6.92
C ALA A 381 -13.14 -13.31 -8.27
N ALA A 382 -12.66 -12.74 -9.38
CA ALA A 382 -13.13 -13.05 -10.72
C ALA A 382 -12.93 -14.55 -11.04
N GLY A 383 -11.76 -15.09 -10.72
CA GLY A 383 -11.52 -16.53 -10.88
C GLY A 383 -12.33 -17.42 -9.93
N ASN A 384 -12.95 -16.88 -8.87
CA ASN A 384 -13.75 -17.66 -7.92
C ASN A 384 -15.23 -17.68 -8.32
N ILE A 385 -15.73 -16.57 -8.86
CA ILE A 385 -17.09 -16.46 -9.39
C ILE A 385 -17.28 -17.45 -10.56
N THR A 386 -16.28 -17.64 -11.41
CA THR A 386 -16.26 -18.70 -12.44
C THR A 386 -16.49 -20.10 -11.86
N LEU A 387 -15.91 -20.38 -10.67
CA LEU A 387 -16.10 -21.67 -9.98
C LEU A 387 -17.47 -21.80 -9.32
N MET A 388 -18.04 -20.69 -8.82
CA MET A 388 -19.34 -20.68 -8.15
C MET A 388 -20.52 -20.71 -9.11
N MET A 389 -20.38 -20.15 -10.32
CA MET A 389 -21.41 -20.20 -11.36
C MET A 389 -21.47 -21.55 -12.11
N ARG A 390 -20.82 -22.59 -11.58
CA ARG A 390 -20.78 -23.93 -12.14
C ARG A 390 -22.11 -24.68 -12.07
#